data_AF-A0AAU9QM67-F1
#
_entry.id   AF-A0AAU9QM67-F1
#
_cell.length_a   1.000
_cell.length_b   1.000
_cell.length_c   1.000
_cell.angle_alpha   90.00
_cell.angle_beta   90.00
_cell.angle_gamma   90.00
#
_symmetry.space_group_name_H-M   'P 1'
#
loop_
_entity.id
_entity.type
_entity.pdbx_description
1 polymer ?
#
loop_
_entity_poly.entity_id
_entity_poly.type
_entity_poly.pdbx_seq_one_letter_code
_entity_poly.pdbx_strand_id
1 'polypeptide(L)' 'MSSRNLSELINTTLLLHSEKLSNLDRDMLTGLRDQLNREQALSDKQVKLCQRLLRKTNQTCVFIHDVPNES' A
#
# COMPACT_ATOMS: atom_id res chain seq x y z
N MET A 1 9.26 9.05 -0.98
CA MET A 1 7.98 8.87 -1.72
C MET A 1 6.91 9.80 -1.14
N SER A 2 6.14 10.49 -1.98
CA SER A 2 4.98 11.26 -1.51
C SER A 2 3.83 10.31 -1.17
N SER A 3 3.09 10.59 -0.08
CA SER A 3 1.86 9.89 0.35
C SER A 3 0.88 9.64 -0.82
N ARG A 4 0.86 10.53 -1.82
CA ARG A 4 0.05 10.44 -3.05
C ARG A 4 0.25 9.13 -3.81
N ASN A 5 1.48 8.67 -3.97
CA ASN A 5 1.76 7.46 -4.76
C ASN A 5 1.23 6.19 -4.10
N LEU A 6 1.18 6.16 -2.76
CA LEU A 6 0.71 4.98 -2.02
C LEU A 6 -0.83 4.93 -1.97
N SER A 7 -1.50 6.07 -1.79
CA SER A 7 -2.97 6.11 -1.79
C SER A 7 -3.56 5.72 -3.14
N GLU A 8 -2.98 6.21 -4.24
CA GLU A 8 -3.39 5.84 -5.60
C GLU A 8 -3.16 4.37 -5.90
N LEU A 9 -2.05 3.81 -5.43
CA LEU A 9 -1.74 2.41 -5.56
C LEU A 9 -2.77 1.54 -4.83
N ILE A 10 -3.07 1.86 -3.56
CA ILE A 10 -4.10 1.16 -2.80
C ILE A 10 -5.46 1.25 -3.50
N ASN A 11 -5.84 2.43 -3.99
CA ASN A 11 -7.07 2.62 -4.76
C ASN A 11 -7.14 1.71 -5.98
N THR A 12 -6.06 1.65 -6.76
CA THR A 12 -5.98 0.81 -7.95
C THR A 12 -6.12 -0.67 -7.60
N THR A 13 -5.47 -1.12 -6.52
CA THR A 13 -5.57 -2.50 -6.05
C THR A 13 -6.98 -2.85 -5.59
N LEU A 14 -7.63 -1.97 -4.83
CA LEU A 14 -9.01 -2.17 -4.38
C LEU A 14 -10.00 -2.18 -5.56
N LEU A 15 -9.73 -1.43 -6.62
CA LEU A 15 -10.60 -1.38 -7.79
C LEU A 15 -10.41 -2.57 -8.73
N LEU A 16 -9.15 -2.95 -9.02
CA LEU A 16 -8.82 -3.89 -10.09
C LEU A 16 -8.51 -5.31 -9.60
N HIS A 17 -8.25 -5.50 -8.30
CA HIS A 17 -7.80 -6.78 -7.76
C HIS A 17 -8.50 -7.16 -6.45
N SER A 18 -9.68 -6.60 -6.19
CA SER A 18 -10.46 -6.90 -4.98
C SER A 18 -10.78 -8.38 -4.84
N GLU A 19 -10.97 -9.08 -5.95
CA GLU A 19 -11.27 -10.51 -6.03
C GLU A 19 -10.10 -11.39 -5.57
N LYS A 20 -8.87 -10.88 -5.62
CA LYS A 20 -7.66 -11.57 -5.10
C LYS A 20 -7.43 -11.31 -3.61
N LEU A 21 -8.22 -10.45 -3.00
CA LEU A 21 -8.11 -10.04 -1.61
C LEU A 21 -9.24 -10.66 -0.80
N SER A 22 -8.92 -11.13 0.41
CA SER A 22 -9.96 -11.47 1.38
C SER A 22 -10.70 -10.20 1.83
N ASN A 23 -11.91 -10.33 2.38
CA ASN A 23 -12.65 -9.19 2.93
C ASN A 23 -11.80 -8.42 3.95
N LEU A 24 -11.09 -9.14 4.83
CA LEU A 24 -10.18 -8.54 5.81
C LEU A 24 -9.03 -7.75 5.15
N ASP A 25 -8.43 -8.28 4.07
CA ASP A 25 -7.38 -7.58 3.35
C ASP A 25 -7.89 -6.26 2.73
N ARG A 26 -9.13 -6.27 2.18
CA ARG A 26 -9.77 -5.08 1.62
C ARG A 26 -10.07 -4.04 2.70
N ASP A 27 -10.57 -4.47 3.85
CA ASP A 27 -10.86 -3.59 4.99
C ASP A 27 -9.57 -2.93 5.51
N MET A 28 -8.48 -3.70 5.63
CA MET A 28 -7.18 -3.16 6.04
C MET A 28 -6.63 -2.15 5.03
N LEU A 29 -6.67 -2.45 3.73
CA LEU A 29 -6.22 -1.52 2.69
C LEU A 29 -7.07 -0.24 2.66
N THR A 30 -8.39 -0.37 2.82
CA THR A 30 -9.31 0.78 2.89
C THR A 30 -8.96 1.68 4.09
N GLY A 31 -8.73 1.10 5.27
CA GLY A 31 -8.33 1.86 6.46
C GLY A 31 -7.00 2.59 6.28
N LEU A 32 -6.01 1.94 5.65
CA LEU A 32 -4.71 2.57 5.35
C LEU A 32 -4.84 3.73 4.34
N ARG A 33 -5.66 3.55 3.30
CA ARG A 33 -5.95 4.62 2.34
C ARG A 33 -6.63 5.81 3.02
N ASP A 34 -7.60 5.55 3.88
CA ASP A 34 -8.34 6.63 4.55
C ASP A 34 -7.44 7.44 5.50
N GLN A 35 -6.44 6.80 6.14
CA GLN A 35 -5.40 7.51 6.88
C GLN A 35 -4.56 8.41 5.97
N LEU A 36 -4.08 7.87 4.84
CA LEU A 36 -3.30 8.65 3.86
C LEU A 36 -4.09 9.83 3.29
N ASN A 37 -5.39 9.65 3.01
CA ASN A 37 -6.28 10.71 2.51
C ASN A 37 -6.54 11.81 3.55
N ARG A 38 -6.38 11.50 4.84
CA ARG A 38 -6.41 12.47 5.94
C ARG A 38 -5.04 13.07 6.25
N GLU A 39 -4.08 12.87 5.34
CA GLU A 39 -2.68 13.31 5.48
C GLU A 39 -1.96 12.73 6.71
N GLN A 40 -2.46 11.62 7.26
CA GLN A 40 -1.81 10.93 8.36
C GLN A 40 -0.68 10.05 7.83
N ALA A 41 0.50 10.17 8.45
CA ALA A 41 1.63 9.32 8.14
C ALA A 41 1.37 7.88 8.61
N LEU A 42 1.61 6.91 7.73
CA LEU A 42 1.61 5.49 8.11
C LEU A 42 2.89 5.15 8.87
N SER A 43 2.76 4.36 9.93
CA SER A 43 3.92 3.76 10.60
C SER A 43 4.62 2.74 9.70
N ASP A 44 5.89 2.46 9.97
CA ASP A 44 6.66 1.44 9.23
C ASP A 44 5.98 0.07 9.21
N LYS A 45 5.30 -0.31 10.31
CA LYS A 45 4.53 -1.56 10.38
C LYS A 45 3.37 -1.56 9.40
N GLN A 46 2.66 -0.43 9.30
CA GLN A 46 1.54 -0.26 8.38
C GLN A 46 2.02 -0.22 6.92
N VAL A 47 3.16 0.43 6.64
CA VAL A 47 3.78 0.42 5.31
C VAL A 47 4.16 -1.01 4.90
N LYS A 48 4.84 -1.77 5.77
CA LYS A 48 5.18 -3.17 5.51
C LYS A 48 3.94 -4.06 5.32
N LEU A 49 2.89 -3.84 6.12
CA LEU A 49 1.62 -4.53 5.94
C LEU A 49 1.02 -4.22 4.58
N CYS A 50 0.92 -2.94 4.21
CA CYS A 50 0.43 -2.49 2.91
C CYS A 50 1.19 -3.19 1.77
N GLN A 51 2.52 -3.15 1.80
CA GLN A 51 3.36 -3.81 0.80
C GLN A 51 3.06 -5.30 0.68
N ARG A 52 2.89 -6.01 1.80
CA ARG A 52 2.57 -7.44 1.81
C ARG A 52 1.19 -7.73 1.20
N LEU A 53 0.20 -6.88 1.49
CA LEU A 53 -1.15 -7.02 0.95
C LEU A 53 -1.17 -6.76 -0.56
N LEU A 54 -0.49 -5.71 -1.01
CA LEU A 54 -0.38 -5.36 -2.43
C LEU A 54 0.30 -6.48 -3.24
N ARG A 55 1.34 -7.13 -2.69
CA ARG A 55 2.00 -8.29 -3.34
C ARG A 55 1.07 -9.48 -3.59
N LYS A 56 0.00 -9.67 -2.81
CA LYS A 56 -0.98 -10.75 -3.05
C LYS A 56 -1.69 -10.61 -4.39
N THR A 57 -1.74 -9.39 -4.93
CA THR A 57 -2.47 -9.12 -6.17
C THR A 57 -1.66 -9.38 -7.44
N ASN A 58 -0.40 -9.83 -7.29
CA ASN A 58 0.61 -9.96 -8.36
C ASN A 58 0.87 -8.64 -9.11
N GLN A 59 0.47 -7.49 -8.54
CA GLN A 59 0.98 -6.22 -9.01
C GLN A 59 2.47 -6.18 -8.69
N THR A 60 3.28 -5.98 -9.74
CA THR A 60 4.70 -5.64 -9.59
C THR A 60 4.80 -4.24 -9.01
N CYS A 61 4.52 -4.08 -7.72
CA CYS A 61 4.89 -2.88 -7.00
C CYS A 61 6.40 -2.88 -6.88
N VAL A 62 7.08 -2.22 -7.82
CA VAL A 62 8.48 -1.86 -7.66
C VAL A 62 8.55 -0.81 -6.57
N PHE A 63 8.64 -1.26 -5.32
CA PHE A 63 9.04 -0.42 -4.22
C PHE A 63 10.54 -0.18 -4.41
N ILE A 64 10.89 0.94 -5.04
CA ILE A 64 12.26 1.46 -4.94
C ILE A 64 12.40 1.90 -3.49
N HIS A 65 12.95 1.01 -2.65
CA HIS A 65 13.64 1.47 -1.47
C HIS A 65 14.83 2.26 -2.00
N ASP A 66 14.79 3.58 -1.89
CA ASP A 66 16.02 4.36 -1.74
C ASP A 66 16.67 3.87 -0.44
N VAL A 67 17.33 2.71 -0.50
CA VAL A 67 18.37 2.38 0.45
C VAL A 67 19.49 3.33 0.05
N PRO A 68 19.92 4.29 0.88
CA PRO A 68 21.16 4.98 0.60
C PRO A 68 22.20 3.88 0.51
N ASN A 69 22.80 3.73 -0.67
CA ASN A 69 23.93 2.86 -0.86
C ASN A 69 25.04 3.45 0.03
N GLU A 70 25.19 2.94 1.25
CA GLU A 70 26.35 3.25 2.07
C GLU A 70 27.57 2.76 1.29
N SER A 71 28.33 3.71 0.77
CA SER A 71 29.68 3.54 0.21
C SER A 71 30.58 4.55 0.89
#